data_AF-A0A1G2YV73-F1
#
_entry.id   AF-A0A1G2YV73-F1
#
_cell.length_a   1.000
_cell.length_b   1.000
_cell.length_c   1.000
_cell.angle_alpha   90.00
_cell.angle_beta   90.00
_cell.angle_gamma   90.00
#
_symmetry.space_group_name_H-M   'P 1'
#
loop_
_entity.id
_entity.type
_entity.pdbx_description
1 polymer ?
#
loop_
_entity_poly.entity_id
_entity_poly.type
_entity_poly.pdbx_seq_one_letter_code
_entity_poly.pdbx_strand_id
1 'polypeptide(L)'
;MVISIAIIILFIFAFIILFLRRMGNYALIARNITYIYEILSSEFKDRFPDKNILFATAGVIDAFPYVLNDSLRVNYIKTGALTSSLGSCFLDLVRINITDNPVYHNMFRQPDILYLVYFVIQLEAMIFYVDTNISPKNILYAVKSKKRAIEKEVIRTKKKYKKHGAPIKWKLATYKFMNSKEFSSLRDELGITKSILNDKLPELAYSTS
;
A
#
# COMPACT_ATOMS: atom_id res chain seq x y z
N MET A 1 14.19 32.19 -6.26
CA MET A 1 12.83 31.86 -6.77
C MET A 1 12.85 30.94 -7.99
N VAL A 2 13.73 31.15 -8.98
CA VAL A 2 13.82 30.31 -10.20
C VAL A 2 14.18 28.84 -9.92
N ILE A 3 15.04 28.59 -8.93
CA ILE A 3 15.46 27.22 -8.55
C ILE A 3 14.27 26.38 -8.05
N SER A 4 13.32 26.98 -7.33
CA SER A 4 12.15 26.27 -6.80
C SER A 4 11.19 25.82 -7.91
N ILE A 5 11.04 26.61 -8.97
CA ILE A 5 10.16 26.28 -10.11
C ILE A 5 10.75 25.12 -10.92
N ALA A 6 12.07 25.12 -11.16
CA ALA A 6 12.74 24.03 -11.88
C ALA A 6 12.62 22.69 -11.12
N ILE A 7 12.72 22.70 -9.78
CA ILE A 7 12.56 21.50 -8.95
C ILE A 7 11.12 20.98 -9.03
N ILE A 8 10.12 21.88 -8.98
CA ILE A 8 8.70 21.51 -9.09
C ILE A 8 8.41 20.90 -10.47
N ILE A 9 8.92 21.51 -11.55
CA ILE A 9 8.74 20.98 -12.93
C ILE A 9 9.42 19.62 -13.07
N LEU A 10 10.62 19.43 -12.52
CA LEU A 10 11.31 18.14 -12.55
C LEU A 10 10.53 17.06 -11.78
N PHE A 11 9.95 17.41 -10.64
CA PHE A 11 9.07 16.52 -9.87
C PHE A 11 7.81 16.15 -10.65
N ILE A 12 7.14 17.13 -11.27
CA ILE A 12 5.96 16.89 -12.11
C ILE A 12 6.32 16.01 -13.32
N PHE A 13 7.45 16.25 -13.97
CA PHE A 13 7.87 15.47 -15.14
C PHE A 13 8.28 14.04 -14.76
N ALA A 14 8.99 13.85 -13.66
CA ALA A 14 9.27 12.53 -13.10
C ALA A 14 7.97 11.81 -12.69
N PHE A 15 7.00 12.55 -12.15
CA PHE A 15 5.68 12.04 -11.79
C PHE A 15 4.87 11.59 -13.03
N ILE A 16 4.88 12.37 -14.11
CA ILE A 16 4.25 12.02 -15.40
C ILE A 16 4.91 10.79 -16.02
N ILE A 17 6.24 10.66 -15.98
CA ILE A 17 6.94 9.47 -16.48
C ILE A 17 6.60 8.22 -15.65
N LEU A 18 6.47 8.38 -14.32
CA LEU A 18 6.00 7.32 -13.43
C LEU A 18 4.54 6.93 -13.72
N PHE A 19 3.72 7.90 -14.12
CA PHE A 19 2.32 7.72 -14.50
C PHE A 19 2.18 7.00 -15.85
N LEU A 20 2.94 7.39 -16.87
CA LEU A 20 2.88 6.76 -18.21
C LEU A 20 3.41 5.31 -18.22
N ARG A 21 4.28 4.94 -17.28
CA ARG A 21 4.72 3.53 -17.10
C ARG A 21 3.68 2.64 -16.40
N ARG A 22 2.53 3.17 -15.95
CA ARG A 22 1.59 2.43 -15.08
C ARG A 22 0.69 1.40 -15.77
N MET A 23 0.52 1.40 -17.09
CA MET A 23 -0.37 0.43 -17.77
C MET A 23 0.05 -1.07 -17.64
N GLY A 24 1.14 -1.37 -16.93
CA GLY A 24 1.53 -2.72 -16.48
C GLY A 24 2.09 -2.79 -15.05
N ASN A 25 1.75 -1.84 -14.16
CA ASN A 25 2.43 -1.65 -12.87
C ASN A 25 1.92 -2.47 -11.69
N TYR A 26 1.01 -3.42 -11.88
CA TYR A 26 0.57 -4.31 -10.80
C TYR A 26 1.76 -4.95 -10.05
N ALA A 27 2.88 -5.20 -10.74
CA ALA A 27 4.10 -5.70 -10.12
C ALA A 27 4.85 -4.63 -9.29
N LEU A 28 4.77 -3.36 -9.67
CA LEU A 28 5.34 -2.28 -8.87
C LEU A 28 4.51 -2.06 -7.60
N ILE A 29 3.19 -1.96 -7.73
CA ILE A 29 2.28 -1.78 -6.58
C ILE A 29 2.39 -2.98 -5.64
N ALA A 30 2.35 -4.21 -6.16
CA ALA A 30 2.59 -5.42 -5.38
C ALA A 30 3.92 -5.37 -4.60
N ARG A 31 5.01 -4.98 -5.27
CA ARG A 31 6.34 -4.91 -4.65
C ARG A 31 6.41 -3.84 -3.57
N ASN A 32 5.90 -2.64 -3.85
CA ASN A 32 5.96 -1.52 -2.92
C ASN A 32 5.16 -1.81 -1.66
N ILE A 33 3.89 -2.20 -1.82
CA ILE A 33 3.02 -2.55 -0.69
C ILE A 33 3.65 -3.70 0.09
N THR A 34 4.24 -4.70 -0.57
CA THR A 34 4.93 -5.80 0.15
C THR A 34 6.07 -5.28 1.01
N TYR A 35 6.94 -4.40 0.49
CA TYR A 35 8.02 -3.85 1.30
C TYR A 35 7.50 -3.02 2.47
N ILE A 36 6.52 -2.15 2.24
CA ILE A 36 5.92 -1.30 3.28
C ILE A 36 5.27 -2.18 4.36
N TYR A 37 4.46 -3.16 3.95
CA TYR A 37 3.84 -4.14 4.84
C TYR A 37 4.87 -4.84 5.75
N GLU A 38 5.97 -5.31 5.17
CA GLU A 38 7.00 -6.01 5.95
C GLU A 38 7.67 -5.08 6.97
N ILE A 39 7.99 -3.83 6.59
CA ILE A 39 8.55 -2.83 7.51
C ILE A 39 7.57 -2.54 8.66
N LEU A 40 6.30 -2.25 8.33
CA LEU A 40 5.25 -1.99 9.32
C LEU A 40 5.06 -3.17 10.28
N SER A 41 5.03 -4.38 9.74
CA SER A 41 4.84 -5.60 10.52
C SER A 41 6.03 -5.96 11.40
N SER A 42 7.26 -5.61 11.02
CA SER A 42 8.44 -5.94 11.83
C SER A 42 8.80 -4.86 12.85
N GLU A 43 8.54 -3.59 12.54
CA GLU A 43 9.07 -2.47 13.34
C GLU A 43 7.98 -1.65 14.05
N PHE A 44 6.72 -1.74 13.59
CA PHE A 44 5.61 -0.94 14.12
C PHE A 44 4.39 -1.78 14.52
N LYS A 45 4.55 -3.10 14.64
CA LYS A 45 3.45 -4.06 14.87
C LYS A 45 2.53 -3.65 16.02
N ASP A 46 3.11 -3.21 17.13
CA ASP A 46 2.37 -2.90 18.37
C ASP A 46 1.48 -1.65 18.26
N ARG A 47 1.58 -0.91 17.15
CA ARG A 47 0.76 0.27 16.87
C ARG A 47 -0.53 -0.03 16.10
N PHE A 48 -0.72 -1.28 15.68
CA PHE A 48 -1.85 -1.70 14.87
C PHE A 48 -2.79 -2.58 15.71
N PRO A 49 -4.02 -2.11 16.01
CA PRO A 49 -4.94 -2.92 16.81
C PRO A 49 -5.48 -4.13 16.02
N ASP A 50 -5.45 -4.07 14.69
CA ASP A 50 -5.76 -5.20 13.82
C ASP A 50 -4.95 -5.17 12.51
N LYS A 51 -5.00 -6.28 11.77
CA LYS A 51 -4.29 -6.44 10.50
C LYS A 51 -4.84 -5.56 9.38
N ASN A 52 -6.13 -5.23 9.37
CA ASN A 52 -6.73 -4.40 8.32
C ASN A 52 -6.18 -2.98 8.38
N ILE A 53 -5.94 -2.43 9.58
CA ILE A 53 -5.28 -1.13 9.74
C ILE A 53 -3.84 -1.18 9.23
N LEU A 54 -3.11 -2.27 9.49
CA LEU A 54 -1.76 -2.45 8.95
C LEU A 54 -1.77 -2.45 7.40
N PHE A 55 -2.68 -3.20 6.77
CA PHE A 55 -2.84 -3.20 5.31
C PHE A 55 -3.24 -1.82 4.78
N ALA A 56 -4.26 -1.19 5.39
CA ALA A 56 -4.71 0.14 4.99
C ALA A 56 -3.58 1.18 5.09
N THR A 57 -2.76 1.10 6.13
CA THR A 57 -1.58 1.94 6.31
C THR A 57 -0.57 1.74 5.19
N ALA A 58 -0.27 0.48 4.83
CA ALA A 58 0.61 0.18 3.70
C ALA A 58 0.06 0.75 2.37
N GLY A 59 -1.26 0.66 2.18
CA GLY A 59 -1.94 1.23 1.01
C GLY A 59 -1.89 2.75 0.98
N VAL A 60 -2.12 3.43 2.11
CA VAL A 60 -2.03 4.90 2.22
C VAL A 60 -0.62 5.40 1.92
N ILE A 61 0.43 4.69 2.37
CA ILE A 61 1.81 5.07 2.07
C ILE A 61 2.13 4.93 0.57
N ASP A 62 1.72 3.83 -0.07
CA ASP A 62 1.98 3.62 -1.52
C ASP A 62 1.12 4.56 -2.39
N ALA A 63 -0.14 4.77 -2.01
CA ALA A 63 -1.08 5.66 -2.69
C ALA A 63 -1.04 7.11 -2.19
N PHE A 64 -0.01 7.50 -1.43
CA PHE A 64 0.06 8.82 -0.80
C PHE A 64 -0.22 10.00 -1.74
N PRO A 65 0.29 10.02 -3.00
CA PRO A 65 -0.06 11.10 -3.94
C PRO A 65 -1.56 11.23 -4.23
N TYR A 66 -2.30 10.13 -4.23
CA TYR A 66 -3.76 10.09 -4.42
C TYR A 66 -4.54 10.46 -3.17
N VAL A 67 -3.97 10.20 -1.99
CA VAL A 67 -4.54 10.63 -0.72
C VAL A 67 -4.35 12.14 -0.55
N LEU A 68 -3.16 12.66 -0.91
CA LEU A 68 -2.80 14.06 -0.75
C LEU A 68 -3.66 15.00 -1.62
N ASN A 69 -4.05 14.56 -2.82
CA ASN A 69 -4.89 15.34 -3.73
C ASN A 69 -6.41 15.05 -3.56
N ASP A 70 -6.80 14.34 -2.50
CA ASP A 70 -8.17 13.90 -2.20
C ASP A 70 -8.87 13.09 -3.32
N SER A 71 -8.11 12.53 -4.26
CA SER A 71 -8.67 11.66 -5.30
C SER A 71 -8.95 10.23 -4.80
N LEU A 72 -8.26 9.81 -3.74
CA LEU A 72 -8.50 8.55 -3.05
C LEU A 72 -8.58 8.75 -1.53
N ARG A 73 -9.80 8.70 -1.00
CA ARG A 73 -10.06 8.86 0.44
C ARG A 73 -9.54 7.68 1.26
N VAL A 74 -8.98 7.97 2.45
CA VAL A 74 -8.45 6.95 3.38
C VAL A 74 -9.52 5.93 3.78
N ASN A 75 -10.76 6.36 4.01
CA ASN A 75 -11.86 5.44 4.33
C ASN A 75 -12.15 4.41 3.23
N TYR A 76 -11.93 4.75 1.95
CA TYR A 76 -12.04 3.76 0.87
C TYR A 76 -10.91 2.74 0.94
N ILE A 77 -9.68 3.16 1.23
CA ILE A 77 -8.55 2.24 1.41
C ILE A 77 -8.78 1.30 2.61
N LYS A 78 -9.29 1.82 3.74
CA LYS A 78 -9.67 1.01 4.92
C LYS A 78 -10.75 -0.03 4.58
N THR A 79 -11.79 0.38 3.86
CA THR A 79 -12.84 -0.51 3.38
C THR A 79 -12.27 -1.55 2.40
N GLY A 80 -11.33 -1.15 1.56
CA GLY A 80 -10.60 -2.03 0.66
C GLY A 80 -9.81 -3.12 1.40
N ALA A 81 -9.11 -2.76 2.48
CA ALA A 81 -8.40 -3.73 3.32
C ALA A 81 -9.37 -4.75 3.96
N LEU A 82 -10.48 -4.27 4.51
CA LEU A 82 -11.51 -5.14 5.11
C LEU A 82 -12.16 -6.08 4.08
N THR A 83 -12.56 -5.56 2.93
CA THR A 83 -13.17 -6.40 1.87
C THR A 83 -12.20 -7.43 1.31
N SER A 84 -10.91 -7.07 1.24
CA SER A 84 -9.83 -7.98 0.82
C SER A 84 -9.63 -9.12 1.80
N SER A 85 -9.75 -8.89 3.13
CA SER A 85 -9.68 -9.97 4.12
C SER A 85 -10.83 -10.99 3.97
N LEU A 86 -11.94 -10.56 3.35
CA LEU A 86 -13.09 -11.41 3.00
C LEU A 86 -12.97 -12.06 1.61
N GLY A 87 -11.83 -11.90 0.91
CA GLY A 87 -11.61 -12.48 -0.41
C GLY A 87 -12.36 -11.78 -1.56
N SER A 88 -12.76 -10.53 -1.34
CA SER A 88 -13.54 -9.74 -2.29
C SER A 88 -12.86 -8.40 -2.62
N CYS A 89 -13.19 -7.86 -3.79
CA CYS A 89 -12.86 -6.48 -4.15
C CYS A 89 -14.15 -5.69 -4.35
N PHE A 90 -14.07 -4.39 -4.07
CA PHE A 90 -15.15 -3.44 -4.18
C PHE A 90 -14.66 -2.14 -4.81
N LEU A 91 -15.39 -1.63 -5.80
CA LEU A 91 -15.11 -0.36 -6.45
C LEU A 91 -16.43 0.30 -6.81
N ASP A 92 -16.65 1.51 -6.28
CA ASP A 92 -17.91 2.25 -6.37
C ASP A 92 -19.12 1.43 -5.87
N LEU A 93 -20.08 1.01 -6.71
CA LEU A 93 -21.19 0.14 -6.30
C LEU A 93 -20.99 -1.33 -6.70
N VAL A 94 -19.83 -1.67 -7.27
CA VAL A 94 -19.55 -3.00 -7.83
C VAL A 94 -18.66 -3.80 -6.90
N ARG A 95 -19.11 -4.99 -6.52
CA ARG A 95 -18.32 -5.98 -5.78
C ARG A 95 -18.05 -7.21 -6.66
N ILE A 96 -16.82 -7.73 -6.63
CA ILE A 96 -16.48 -9.03 -7.21
C ILE A 96 -15.76 -9.92 -6.20
N ASN A 97 -15.96 -11.23 -6.30
CA ASN A 97 -15.17 -12.20 -5.56
C ASN A 97 -13.83 -12.45 -6.27
N ILE A 98 -12.73 -12.31 -5.53
CA ILE A 98 -11.38 -12.59 -6.03
C ILE A 98 -11.02 -14.05 -5.76
N THR A 99 -11.56 -14.63 -4.69
CA THR A 99 -11.41 -16.05 -4.41
C THR A 99 -12.18 -16.87 -5.45
N ASP A 100 -11.47 -17.79 -6.11
CA ASP A 100 -12.06 -18.71 -7.08
C ASP A 100 -12.60 -19.97 -6.37
N ASN A 101 -12.23 -20.18 -5.10
CA ASN A 101 -12.72 -21.26 -4.26
C ASN A 101 -12.50 -20.93 -2.76
N PRO A 102 -13.56 -20.75 -1.96
CA PRO A 102 -13.45 -20.43 -0.54
C PRO A 102 -12.78 -21.53 0.28
N VAL A 103 -12.79 -22.80 -0.17
CA VAL A 103 -12.13 -23.93 0.50
C VAL A 103 -10.60 -23.79 0.47
N TYR A 104 -10.04 -23.10 -0.54
CA TYR A 104 -8.59 -22.90 -0.65
C TYR A 104 -8.03 -21.97 0.43
N HIS A 105 -8.83 -21.07 1.02
CA HIS A 105 -8.36 -20.18 2.08
C HIS A 105 -7.79 -20.93 3.28
N ASN A 106 -8.36 -22.10 3.61
CA ASN A 106 -7.94 -22.90 4.75
C ASN A 106 -6.75 -23.82 4.45
N MET A 107 -6.42 -24.06 3.17
CA MET A 107 -5.27 -24.89 2.77
C MET A 107 -3.96 -24.11 2.60
N PHE A 108 -4.01 -22.78 2.46
CA PHE A 108 -2.80 -21.99 2.33
C PHE A 108 -2.09 -21.84 3.68
N ARG A 109 -0.86 -22.34 3.76
CA ARG A 109 0.04 -22.18 4.92
C ARG A 109 0.38 -20.73 5.27
N GLN A 110 -0.04 -19.73 4.48
CA GLN A 110 0.31 -18.31 4.64
C GLN A 110 -0.88 -17.40 4.31
N PRO A 111 -1.90 -17.30 5.19
CA PRO A 111 -3.10 -16.47 4.96
C PRO A 111 -2.75 -15.00 4.69
N ASP A 112 -1.67 -14.50 5.29
CA ASP A 112 -1.20 -13.13 5.11
C ASP A 112 -0.76 -12.82 3.66
N ILE A 113 -0.21 -13.80 2.95
CA ILE A 113 0.14 -13.61 1.53
C ILE A 113 -1.13 -13.42 0.71
N LEU A 114 -2.14 -14.25 0.97
CA LEU A 114 -3.37 -14.21 0.20
C LEU A 114 -4.11 -12.89 0.41
N TYR A 115 -4.19 -12.43 1.67
CA TYR A 115 -4.79 -11.12 1.99
C TYR A 115 -4.01 -9.98 1.37
N LEU A 116 -2.68 -10.02 1.42
CA LEU A 116 -1.84 -9.01 0.77
C LEU A 116 -2.08 -8.97 -0.75
N VAL A 117 -2.22 -10.12 -1.41
CA VAL A 117 -2.53 -10.19 -2.85
C VAL A 117 -3.88 -9.57 -3.15
N TYR A 118 -4.90 -9.88 -2.37
CA TYR A 118 -6.24 -9.32 -2.56
C TYR A 118 -6.28 -7.82 -2.31
N PHE A 119 -5.55 -7.36 -1.31
CA PHE A 119 -5.43 -5.94 -1.04
C PHE A 119 -4.67 -5.19 -2.14
N VAL A 120 -3.63 -5.79 -2.72
CA VAL A 120 -2.94 -5.21 -3.89
C VAL A 120 -3.89 -5.09 -5.08
N ILE A 121 -4.70 -6.11 -5.36
CA ILE A 121 -5.73 -6.06 -6.42
C ILE A 121 -6.71 -4.93 -6.15
N GLN A 122 -7.16 -4.80 -4.91
CA GLN A 122 -8.09 -3.75 -4.50
C GLN A 122 -7.50 -2.35 -4.69
N LEU A 123 -6.25 -2.13 -4.26
CA LEU A 123 -5.61 -0.82 -4.37
C LEU A 123 -5.30 -0.46 -5.83
N GLU A 124 -4.83 -1.42 -6.63
CA GLU A 124 -4.63 -1.23 -8.07
C GLU A 124 -5.94 -0.81 -8.74
N ALA A 125 -7.06 -1.46 -8.41
CA ALA A 125 -8.37 -1.11 -8.96
C ALA A 125 -8.82 0.30 -8.56
N MET A 126 -8.59 0.72 -7.31
CA MET A 126 -8.89 2.07 -6.83
C MET A 126 -8.07 3.13 -7.57
N ILE A 127 -6.76 2.89 -7.73
CA ILE A 127 -5.86 3.80 -8.46
C ILE A 127 -6.28 3.90 -9.93
N PHE A 128 -6.53 2.77 -10.58
CA PHE A 128 -6.95 2.73 -11.98
C PHE A 128 -8.29 3.46 -12.19
N TYR A 129 -9.20 3.36 -11.23
CA TYR A 129 -10.47 4.09 -11.26
C TYR A 129 -10.30 5.60 -11.21
N VAL A 130 -9.37 6.10 -10.38
CA VAL A 130 -9.05 7.52 -10.35
C VAL A 130 -8.41 7.99 -11.66
N ASP A 131 -7.55 7.15 -12.25
CA ASP A 131 -6.76 7.50 -13.42
C ASP A 131 -7.54 7.41 -14.74
N THR A 132 -8.73 6.82 -14.77
CA THR A 132 -9.45 6.53 -16.02
C THR A 132 -10.97 6.65 -15.92
N ASN A 133 -11.61 6.82 -17.07
CA ASN A 133 -13.07 6.81 -17.21
C ASN A 133 -13.63 5.41 -17.53
N ILE A 134 -12.90 4.34 -17.18
CA ILE A 134 -13.34 2.96 -17.44
C ILE A 134 -14.36 2.54 -16.37
N SER A 135 -15.38 1.78 -16.77
CA SER A 135 -16.40 1.32 -15.82
C SER A 135 -15.79 0.49 -14.67
N PRO A 136 -16.27 0.62 -13.42
CA PRO A 136 -15.74 -0.11 -12.26
C PRO A 136 -15.68 -1.62 -12.47
N LYS A 137 -16.72 -2.19 -13.11
CA LYS A 137 -16.78 -3.61 -13.46
C LYS A 137 -15.61 -4.04 -14.33
N ASN A 138 -15.32 -3.29 -15.40
CA ASN A 138 -14.25 -3.63 -16.33
C ASN A 138 -12.87 -3.51 -15.67
N ILE A 139 -12.66 -2.49 -14.82
CA ILE A 139 -11.44 -2.34 -14.03
C ILE A 139 -11.24 -3.55 -13.12
N LEU A 140 -12.27 -3.92 -12.35
CA LEU A 140 -12.21 -5.04 -11.41
C LEU A 140 -11.87 -6.36 -12.10
N TYR A 141 -12.47 -6.66 -13.27
CA TYR A 141 -12.10 -7.85 -14.05
C TYR A 141 -10.68 -7.76 -14.63
N ALA A 142 -10.29 -6.60 -15.14
CA ALA A 142 -8.95 -6.39 -15.70
C ALA A 142 -7.87 -6.61 -14.64
N VAL A 143 -8.03 -6.04 -13.44
CA VAL A 143 -7.08 -6.22 -12.34
C VAL A 143 -7.13 -7.65 -11.78
N LYS A 144 -8.32 -8.24 -11.61
CA LYS A 144 -8.45 -9.66 -11.20
C LYS A 144 -7.71 -10.59 -12.16
N SER A 145 -7.72 -10.31 -13.48
CA SER A 145 -6.98 -11.11 -14.46
C SER A 145 -5.45 -11.15 -14.21
N LYS A 146 -4.91 -10.18 -13.46
CA LYS A 146 -3.49 -10.09 -13.09
C LYS A 146 -3.16 -10.76 -11.75
N LYS A 147 -4.13 -11.36 -11.05
CA LYS A 147 -3.97 -12.02 -9.73
C LYS A 147 -2.72 -12.91 -9.62
N ARG A 148 -2.53 -13.84 -10.57
CA ARG A 148 -1.36 -14.75 -10.55
C ARG A 148 -0.02 -14.02 -10.65
N ALA A 149 0.02 -12.92 -11.40
CA ALA A 149 1.24 -12.14 -11.59
C ALA A 149 1.54 -11.28 -10.35
N ILE A 150 0.50 -10.70 -9.74
CA ILE A 150 0.57 -10.02 -8.43
C ILE A 150 1.08 -10.98 -7.36
N GLU A 151 0.50 -12.18 -7.27
CA GLU A 151 0.89 -13.21 -6.29
C GLU A 151 2.37 -13.59 -6.42
N LYS A 152 2.84 -13.87 -7.65
CA LYS A 152 4.26 -14.14 -7.91
C LYS A 152 5.15 -13.01 -7.42
N GLU A 153 4.75 -11.75 -7.64
CA GLU A 153 5.54 -10.60 -7.22
C GLU A 153 5.56 -10.39 -5.71
N VAL A 154 4.42 -10.58 -5.02
CA VAL A 154 4.35 -10.57 -3.55
C VAL A 154 5.30 -11.62 -2.97
N ILE A 155 5.20 -12.87 -3.43
CA ILE A 155 6.06 -13.97 -2.95
C ILE A 155 7.54 -13.65 -3.22
N ARG A 156 7.88 -13.19 -4.42
CA ARG A 156 9.24 -12.81 -4.80
C ARG A 156 9.77 -11.70 -3.90
N THR A 157 8.95 -10.68 -3.62
CA THR A 157 9.34 -9.52 -2.81
C THR A 157 9.52 -9.89 -1.34
N LYS A 158 8.63 -10.70 -0.75
CA LYS A 158 8.81 -11.23 0.62
C LYS A 158 10.10 -12.04 0.75
N LYS A 159 10.42 -12.90 -0.24
CA LYS A 159 11.70 -13.64 -0.25
C LYS A 159 12.91 -12.70 -0.28
N LYS A 160 12.85 -11.65 -1.12
CA LYS A 160 13.91 -10.62 -1.18
C LYS A 160 14.04 -9.86 0.14
N TYR A 161 12.92 -9.45 0.75
CA TYR A 161 12.92 -8.78 2.06
C TYR A 161 13.59 -9.64 3.13
N LYS A 162 13.25 -10.93 3.22
CA LYS A 162 13.88 -11.85 4.19
C LYS A 162 15.40 -11.97 4.00
N LYS A 163 15.87 -11.90 2.75
CA LYS A 163 17.29 -12.07 2.42
C LYS A 163 18.10 -10.77 2.55
N HIS A 164 17.50 -9.63 2.23
CA HIS A 164 18.23 -8.36 2.03
C HIS A 164 17.60 -7.15 2.75
N GLY A 165 16.48 -7.34 3.45
CA GLY A 165 15.67 -6.25 3.98
C GLY A 165 14.95 -5.45 2.88
N ALA A 166 14.30 -4.36 3.29
CA ALA A 166 13.68 -3.42 2.37
C ALA A 166 14.70 -2.41 1.81
N PRO A 167 14.56 -1.97 0.55
CA PRO A 167 15.30 -0.84 0.00
C PRO A 167 15.15 0.42 0.87
N ILE A 168 16.22 1.21 0.99
CA ILE A 168 16.28 2.39 1.87
C ILE A 168 15.12 3.37 1.64
N LYS A 169 14.71 3.59 0.39
CA LYS A 169 13.60 4.49 0.06
C LYS A 169 12.28 4.11 0.73
N TRP A 170 11.98 2.81 0.83
CA TRP A 170 10.75 2.32 1.45
C TRP A 170 10.83 2.37 2.97
N LYS A 171 12.02 2.12 3.54
CA LYS A 171 12.26 2.37 4.96
C LYS A 171 12.03 3.84 5.29
N LEU A 172 12.71 4.76 4.62
CA LEU A 172 12.57 6.20 4.87
C LEU A 172 11.13 6.69 4.73
N ALA A 173 10.42 6.30 3.65
CA ALA A 173 9.02 6.68 3.46
C ALA A 173 8.13 6.16 4.61
N THR A 174 8.31 4.90 5.01
CA THR A 174 7.53 4.28 6.09
C THR A 174 7.82 4.92 7.45
N TYR A 175 9.09 5.15 7.78
CA TYR A 175 9.49 5.82 9.02
C TYR A 175 8.99 7.26 9.08
N LYS A 176 9.12 8.00 7.97
CA LYS A 176 8.60 9.37 7.87
C LYS A 176 7.09 9.36 8.15
N PHE A 177 6.35 8.46 7.48
CA PHE A 177 4.91 8.31 7.72
C PHE A 177 4.57 7.96 9.17
N MET A 178 5.30 7.04 9.80
CA MET A 178 4.96 6.55 11.13
C MET A 178 5.31 7.54 12.26
N ASN A 179 6.34 8.38 12.08
CA ASN A 179 6.93 9.15 13.18
C ASN A 179 6.80 10.68 13.04
N SER A 180 6.59 11.23 11.84
CA SER A 180 6.55 12.69 11.68
C SER A 180 5.24 13.30 12.22
N LYS A 181 5.29 14.55 12.67
CA LYS A 181 4.06 15.30 13.05
C LYS A 181 3.16 15.59 11.84
N GLU A 182 3.76 15.76 10.66
CA GLU A 182 3.09 16.01 9.37
C GLU A 182 1.98 14.99 9.09
N PHE A 183 2.18 13.71 9.42
CA PHE A 183 1.22 12.65 9.14
C PHE A 183 0.33 12.26 10.34
N SER A 184 0.31 13.06 11.42
CA SER A 184 -0.47 12.74 12.62
C SER A 184 -1.96 12.55 12.33
N SER A 185 -2.59 13.50 11.63
CA SER A 185 -4.01 13.42 11.26
C SER A 185 -4.35 12.17 10.44
N LEU A 186 -3.49 11.79 9.47
CA LEU A 186 -3.70 10.60 8.66
C LEU A 186 -3.56 9.30 9.47
N ARG A 187 -2.62 9.26 10.41
CA ARG A 187 -2.45 8.12 11.32
C ARG A 187 -3.65 7.98 12.27
N ASP A 188 -4.17 9.10 12.76
CA ASP A 188 -5.35 9.12 13.61
C ASP A 188 -6.59 8.66 12.82
N GLU A 189 -6.77 9.11 11.58
CA GLU A 189 -7.85 8.64 10.68
C GLU A 189 -7.75 7.13 10.38
N LEU A 190 -6.53 6.62 10.22
CA LEU A 190 -6.28 5.18 10.06
C LEU A 190 -6.59 4.37 11.33
N GLY A 191 -6.58 5.00 12.51
CA GLY A 191 -6.74 4.32 13.80
C GLY A 191 -5.43 3.70 14.31
N ILE A 192 -4.28 4.25 13.93
CA ILE A 192 -2.96 3.80 14.40
C ILE A 192 -2.76 4.31 15.84
N THR A 193 -2.44 3.41 16.76
CA THR A 193 -2.21 3.80 18.16
C THR A 193 -0.84 4.46 18.34
N LYS A 194 -0.72 5.31 19.36
CA LYS A 194 0.58 5.83 19.79
C LYS A 194 1.39 4.69 20.38
N SER A 195 2.68 4.63 20.05
CA SER A 195 3.58 3.63 20.64
C SER A 195 3.60 3.82 22.15
N ILE A 196 3.39 2.73 22.90
CA ILE A 196 3.55 2.70 24.35
C ILE A 196 5.04 2.85 24.74
N LEU A 197 5.95 2.53 23.81
CA LEU A 197 7.40 2.51 24.03
C LEU A 197 8.12 3.86 23.79
N ASN A 198 7.39 4.93 23.46
CA ASN A 198 7.99 6.21 23.04
C ASN A 198 8.60 7.07 24.16
N ASP A 199 8.76 6.56 25.39
CA ASP A 199 9.64 7.18 26.39
C ASP A 199 11.12 6.78 26.24
N LYS A 200 11.46 5.89 25.28
CA LYS A 200 12.85 5.47 25.01
C LYS A 200 13.11 5.30 23.51
N LEU A 201 13.21 6.40 22.76
CA LEU A 201 13.77 6.34 21.40
C LEU A 201 15.30 6.19 21.49
N PRO A 202 15.92 5.16 20.88
CA PRO A 202 17.36 5.08 20.77
C PRO A 202 17.87 6.08 19.73
N GLU A 203 18.95 6.79 20.05
CA GLU A 203 19.61 7.91 19.33
C GLU A 203 20.10 7.60 17.90
N LEU A 204 19.64 6.53 17.26
CA LEU A 204 20.15 6.04 15.98
C LEU A 204 19.74 6.86 14.73
N ALA A 205 19.00 7.96 14.89
CA ALA A 205 18.49 8.75 13.76
C ALA A 205 19.33 9.99 13.40
N TYR A 206 20.38 10.32 14.14
CA TYR A 206 21.15 11.56 13.91
C TYR A 206 22.66 11.38 13.70
N SER A 207 23.21 10.17 13.63
CA SER A 207 24.67 9.96 13.47
C SER A 207 25.15 9.85 12.01
N THR A 208 24.38 10.32 11.03
CA THR A 208 24.86 10.44 9.64
C THR A 208 24.63 11.86 9.14
N SER A 209 25.45 12.77 9.65
CA SER A 209 25.74 14.10 9.09
C SER A 209 27.23 14.16 8.82
#